data_AF-A0A165ZBV8-F1
#
_entry.id   AF-A0A165ZBV8-F1
#
_cell.length_a   1.000
_cell.length_b   1.000
_cell.length_c   1.000
_cell.angle_alpha   90.00
_cell.angle_beta   90.00
_cell.angle_gamma   90.00
#
_symmetry.space_group_name_H-M   'P 1'
#
loop_
_entity.id
_entity.type
_entity.pdbx_description
1 polymer ?
#
loop_
_entity_poly.entity_id
_entity_poly.type
_entity_poly.pdbx_seq_one_letter_code
_entity_poly.pdbx_strand_id
1 'polypeptide(L)'
;MSNIPIKNFKPFFLMIFVIVVVGIISQAIFFTEKPGYDGTKTIIFNLMPFNIPFIGYLPVTVEGLVYGIIFSMRMVAIFIPPLILPFTTHPSEIILMLRKFKFPEWMILLFTMAIRFLPLTIQNISITRNAQKIRKDKIRLNDLLLMLESIIITSLRTAKQMALTLDVKSFGYSKKRTSMKNISFKKNDLFFSIFSISIFIFSIILYSGGFR
;
A
#
# COMPACT_ATOMS: atom_id res chain seq x y z
N MET A 1 -4.60 10.56 25.15
CA MET A 1 -5.36 9.72 24.20
C MET A 1 -5.73 10.62 23.03
N SER A 2 -5.07 10.47 21.87
CA SER A 2 -5.33 11.35 20.73
C SER A 2 -6.71 11.04 20.16
N ASN A 3 -7.49 12.10 19.94
CA ASN A 3 -8.83 12.04 19.40
C ASN A 3 -8.71 11.69 17.90
N ILE A 4 -8.70 10.40 17.56
CA ILE A 4 -8.58 9.94 16.17
C ILE A 4 -9.87 10.36 15.45
N PRO A 5 -9.81 11.23 14.43
CA PRO A 5 -11.01 11.67 13.73
C PRO A 5 -11.55 10.50 12.88
N ILE A 6 -12.56 9.80 13.41
CA ILE A 6 -13.31 8.72 12.73
C ILE A 6 -13.84 9.16 11.36
N LYS A 7 -13.98 10.46 11.12
CA LYS A 7 -14.36 11.02 9.82
C LYS A 7 -13.36 10.67 8.69
N ASN A 8 -12.08 10.50 9.00
CA ASN A 8 -11.06 10.13 8.02
C ASN A 8 -11.04 8.62 7.70
N PHE A 9 -11.76 7.80 8.48
CA PHE A 9 -11.91 6.36 8.23
C PHE A 9 -13.03 6.03 7.23
N LYS A 10 -13.98 6.93 7.03
CA LYS A 10 -15.08 6.76 6.05
C LYS A 10 -14.61 6.35 4.65
N PRO A 11 -13.60 7.00 4.02
CA PRO A 11 -13.15 6.60 2.69
C PRO A 11 -12.53 5.18 2.67
N PHE A 12 -11.86 4.76 3.73
CA PHE A 12 -11.26 3.42 3.80
C PHE A 12 -12.31 2.33 3.96
N PHE A 13 -13.30 2.56 4.83
CA PHE A 13 -14.43 1.63 4.99
C PHE A 13 -15.27 1.55 3.69
N LEU A 14 -15.50 2.70 3.04
CA LEU A 14 -16.19 2.77 1.75
C LEU A 14 -15.41 2.04 0.65
N MET A 15 -14.08 2.17 0.61
CA MET A 15 -13.22 1.45 -0.34
C MET A 15 -13.32 -0.08 -0.13
N ILE A 16 -13.23 -0.56 1.11
CA ILE A 16 -13.36 -1.99 1.43
C ILE A 16 -14.76 -2.50 1.03
N PHE A 17 -15.80 -1.75 1.36
CA PHE A 17 -17.18 -2.09 0.98
C PHE A 17 -17.34 -2.20 -0.54
N VAL A 18 -16.79 -1.24 -1.30
CA VAL A 18 -16.79 -1.27 -2.76
C VAL A 18 -16.06 -2.50 -3.29
N ILE A 19 -14.88 -2.83 -2.76
CA ILE A 19 -14.12 -4.03 -3.18
C ILE A 19 -14.92 -5.31 -2.92
N VAL A 20 -15.60 -5.41 -1.78
CA VAL A 20 -16.42 -6.57 -1.43
C VAL A 20 -17.61 -6.71 -2.39
N VAL A 21 -18.35 -5.63 -2.61
CA VAL A 21 -19.53 -5.63 -3.49
C VAL A 21 -19.13 -5.92 -4.94
N VAL A 22 -18.11 -5.24 -5.45
CA VAL A 22 -17.60 -5.48 -6.82
C VAL A 22 -17.07 -6.90 -6.95
N GLY A 23 -16.38 -7.43 -5.93
CA GLY A 23 -15.90 -8.81 -5.92
C GLY A 23 -17.03 -9.83 -5.98
N ILE A 24 -18.09 -9.63 -5.20
CA ILE A 24 -19.26 -10.52 -5.20
C ILE A 24 -19.97 -10.45 -6.55
N ILE A 25 -20.25 -9.26 -7.07
CA ILE A 25 -20.93 -9.08 -8.36
C ILE A 25 -20.12 -9.67 -9.51
N SER A 26 -18.81 -9.43 -9.53
CA SER A 26 -17.93 -9.96 -10.57
C SER A 26 -17.93 -11.49 -10.57
N GLN A 27 -17.88 -12.14 -9.41
CA GLN A 27 -17.90 -13.61 -9.35
C GLN A 27 -19.31 -14.16 -9.58
N ALA A 28 -20.36 -13.47 -9.14
CA ALA A 28 -21.73 -13.89 -9.39
C ALA A 28 -22.07 -13.94 -10.88
N ILE A 29 -21.46 -13.07 -11.68
CA ILE A 29 -21.67 -12.95 -13.14
C ILE A 29 -20.70 -13.83 -13.95
N PHE A 30 -19.40 -13.78 -13.65
CA PHE A 30 -18.36 -14.37 -14.52
C PHE A 30 -17.92 -15.79 -14.11
N PHE A 31 -18.40 -16.32 -12.98
CA PHE A 31 -18.03 -17.67 -12.55
C PHE A 31 -18.49 -18.78 -13.52
N THR A 32 -19.53 -18.52 -14.31
CA THR A 32 -20.16 -19.48 -15.21
C THR A 32 -19.39 -19.76 -16.50
N GLU A 33 -18.44 -18.89 -16.86
CA GLU A 33 -17.60 -19.01 -18.07
C GLU A 33 -16.26 -19.69 -17.81
N LYS A 34 -16.00 -20.16 -16.59
CA LYS A 34 -14.73 -20.81 -16.25
C LYS A 34 -14.61 -22.14 -17.02
N PRO A 35 -13.61 -22.31 -17.91
CA PRO A 35 -13.41 -23.57 -18.62
C PRO A 35 -13.04 -24.67 -17.61
N GLY A 36 -13.82 -25.75 -17.58
CA GLY A 36 -13.60 -26.92 -16.69
C GLY A 36 -14.51 -27.03 -15.46
N TYR A 37 -15.67 -26.36 -15.42
CA TYR A 37 -16.65 -26.51 -14.33
C TYR A 37 -17.86 -27.37 -14.76
N ASP A 38 -17.84 -28.66 -14.39
CA ASP A 38 -18.91 -29.66 -14.66
C ASP A 38 -19.92 -29.81 -13.50
N GLY A 39 -20.05 -28.79 -12.65
CA GLY A 39 -21.04 -28.76 -11.57
C GLY A 39 -22.46 -28.40 -12.04
N THR A 40 -23.48 -28.84 -11.31
CA THR A 40 -24.86 -28.38 -11.50
C THR A 40 -24.95 -26.86 -11.37
N LYS A 41 -25.41 -26.19 -12.42
CA LYS A 41 -25.56 -24.73 -12.46
C LYS A 41 -26.95 -24.35 -11.95
N THR A 42 -27.07 -23.97 -10.69
CA THR A 42 -28.35 -23.49 -10.15
C THR A 42 -28.48 -22.00 -10.48
N ILE A 43 -29.06 -21.72 -11.64
CA ILE A 43 -29.26 -20.36 -12.13
C ILE A 43 -30.45 -19.76 -11.37
N ILE A 44 -30.21 -18.72 -10.56
CA ILE A 44 -31.28 -18.05 -9.79
C ILE A 44 -32.00 -17.04 -10.68
N PHE A 45 -31.22 -16.23 -11.39
CA PHE A 45 -31.74 -15.14 -12.23
C PHE A 45 -30.79 -14.89 -13.39
N ASN A 46 -31.34 -14.72 -14.59
CA ASN A 46 -30.55 -14.34 -15.75
C ASN A 46 -30.62 -12.81 -15.89
N LEU A 47 -29.50 -12.11 -15.70
CA LEU A 47 -29.46 -10.65 -15.80
C LEU A 47 -29.73 -10.16 -17.22
N MET A 48 -29.50 -11.00 -18.23
CA MET A 48 -29.79 -10.69 -19.64
C MET A 48 -30.39 -11.92 -20.35
N PRO A 49 -31.68 -11.91 -20.74
CA PRO A 49 -32.32 -13.02 -21.44
C PRO A 49 -31.99 -13.09 -22.95
N PHE A 50 -31.34 -12.08 -23.53
CA PHE A 50 -31.00 -12.04 -24.96
C PHE A 50 -29.50 -12.29 -25.22
N ASN A 51 -29.21 -13.18 -26.17
CA ASN A 51 -27.86 -13.51 -26.62
C ASN A 51 -27.30 -12.39 -27.53
N ILE A 52 -26.30 -11.65 -27.03
CA ILE A 52 -25.56 -10.65 -27.81
C ILE A 52 -24.24 -11.28 -28.28
N PRO A 53 -23.85 -11.16 -29.58
CA PRO A 53 -22.73 -11.89 -30.19
C PRO A 53 -21.34 -11.65 -29.58
N PHE A 54 -21.20 -10.79 -28.57
CA PHE A 54 -19.93 -10.47 -27.91
C PHE A 54 -19.89 -10.76 -26.39
N ILE A 55 -21.04 -10.94 -25.73
CA ILE A 55 -21.14 -11.01 -24.25
C ILE A 55 -21.83 -12.29 -23.74
N GLY A 56 -22.56 -13.02 -24.60
CA GLY A 56 -23.24 -14.26 -24.21
C GLY A 56 -24.38 -14.07 -23.22
N TYR A 57 -24.79 -15.17 -22.55
CA TYR A 57 -25.76 -15.14 -21.45
C TYR A 57 -25.05 -14.77 -20.14
N LEU A 58 -25.67 -13.92 -19.30
CA LEU A 58 -25.20 -13.62 -17.93
C LEU A 58 -26.09 -14.27 -16.86
N PRO A 59 -26.01 -15.60 -16.68
CA PRO A 59 -26.72 -16.27 -15.61
C PRO A 59 -26.03 -16.01 -14.26
N VAL A 60 -26.76 -15.40 -13.32
CA VAL A 60 -26.30 -15.31 -11.93
C VAL A 60 -26.54 -16.66 -11.27
N THR A 61 -25.46 -17.30 -10.82
CA THR A 61 -25.49 -18.62 -10.18
C THR A 61 -25.36 -18.52 -8.66
N VAL A 62 -26.02 -19.43 -7.93
CA VAL A 62 -25.84 -19.58 -6.47
C VAL A 62 -24.36 -19.84 -6.17
N GLU A 63 -23.73 -20.68 -6.99
CA GLU A 63 -22.33 -21.05 -6.86
C GLU A 63 -21.43 -19.82 -7.02
N GLY A 64 -21.66 -18.98 -8.03
CA GLY A 64 -20.95 -17.72 -8.23
C GLY A 64 -21.08 -16.74 -7.06
N LEU A 65 -22.22 -16.70 -6.38
CA LEU A 65 -22.41 -15.89 -5.16
C LEU A 65 -21.60 -16.42 -3.98
N VAL A 66 -21.60 -17.74 -3.73
CA VAL A 66 -20.80 -18.35 -2.64
C VAL A 66 -19.31 -18.13 -2.90
N TYR A 67 -18.85 -18.34 -4.13
CA TYR A 67 -17.46 -18.05 -4.51
C TYR A 67 -17.15 -16.55 -4.44
N GLY A 68 -18.09 -15.68 -4.78
CA GLY A 68 -17.97 -14.23 -4.62
C GLY A 68 -17.77 -13.82 -3.16
N ILE A 69 -18.49 -14.43 -2.23
CA ILE A 69 -18.30 -14.21 -0.79
C ILE A 69 -16.90 -14.66 -0.36
N ILE A 70 -16.47 -15.87 -0.72
CA ILE A 70 -15.13 -16.38 -0.38
C ILE A 70 -14.02 -15.48 -0.96
N PHE A 71 -14.17 -15.06 -2.21
CA PHE A 71 -13.22 -14.18 -2.89
C PHE A 71 -13.16 -12.80 -2.24
N SER A 72 -14.32 -12.21 -1.93
CA SER A 72 -14.39 -10.90 -1.27
C SER A 72 -13.74 -10.94 0.12
N MET A 73 -13.97 -12.01 0.89
CA MET A 73 -13.34 -12.20 2.20
C MET A 73 -11.81 -12.31 2.08
N ARG A 74 -11.32 -13.00 1.03
CA ARG A 74 -9.88 -13.07 0.72
C ARG A 74 -9.31 -11.69 0.41
N MET A 75 -10.01 -10.88 -0.38
CA MET A 75 -9.55 -9.53 -0.70
C MET A 75 -9.47 -8.67 0.56
N VAL A 76 -10.49 -8.71 1.42
CA VAL A 76 -10.46 -8.01 2.72
C VAL A 76 -9.23 -8.40 3.55
N ALA A 77 -8.93 -9.70 3.64
CA ALA A 77 -7.76 -10.19 4.37
C ALA A 77 -6.43 -9.64 3.81
N ILE A 78 -6.31 -9.45 2.49
CA ILE A 78 -5.12 -8.88 1.84
C ILE A 78 -5.02 -7.37 2.06
N PHE A 79 -6.14 -6.64 2.07
CA PHE A 79 -6.16 -5.18 2.18
C PHE A 79 -6.03 -4.65 3.61
N ILE A 80 -6.36 -5.44 4.63
CA ILE A 80 -6.28 -5.02 6.05
C ILE A 80 -4.83 -4.70 6.49
N PRO A 81 -3.81 -5.55 6.27
CA PRO A 81 -2.45 -5.28 6.75
C PRO A 81 -1.83 -3.96 6.24
N PRO A 82 -1.85 -3.63 4.92
CA PRO A 82 -1.29 -2.36 4.44
C PRO A 82 -2.11 -1.15 4.90
N LEU A 83 -3.37 -1.34 5.28
CA LEU A 83 -4.19 -0.28 5.86
C LEU A 83 -3.77 0.05 7.30
N ILE A 84 -3.47 -0.96 8.12
CA ILE A 84 -3.10 -0.77 9.54
C ILE A 84 -1.68 -0.24 9.69
N LEU A 85 -0.75 -0.69 8.83
CA LEU A 85 0.69 -0.44 8.97
C LEU A 85 1.08 1.06 9.12
N PRO A 86 0.53 2.01 8.34
CA PRO A 86 0.84 3.44 8.50
C PRO A 86 0.31 4.04 9.81
N PHE A 87 -0.72 3.46 10.42
CA PHE A 87 -1.28 3.93 11.69
C PHE A 87 -0.52 3.42 12.91
N THR A 88 0.08 2.23 12.80
CA THR A 88 0.80 1.60 13.91
C THR A 88 2.29 1.87 13.90
N THR A 89 2.87 2.12 12.72
CA THR A 89 4.33 2.14 12.55
C THR A 89 4.79 3.48 11.97
N HIS A 90 5.68 4.16 12.68
CA HIS A 90 6.31 5.37 12.16
C HIS A 90 7.37 5.02 11.10
N PRO A 91 7.50 5.82 10.02
CA PRO A 91 8.47 5.55 8.94
C PRO A 91 9.93 5.52 9.44
N SER A 92 10.24 6.24 10.54
CA SER A 92 11.55 6.18 11.18
C SER A 92 11.88 4.81 11.78
N GLU A 93 10.88 4.03 12.15
CA GLU A 93 11.07 2.68 12.71
C GLU A 93 11.37 1.67 11.61
N ILE A 94 10.79 1.86 10.41
CA ILE A 94 11.12 1.07 9.22
C ILE A 94 12.62 1.20 8.88
N ILE A 95 13.18 2.41 8.93
CA ILE A 95 14.62 2.65 8.71
C ILE A 95 15.48 1.88 9.73
N LEU A 96 15.08 1.90 11.00
CA LEU A 96 15.81 1.19 12.06
C LEU A 96 15.71 -0.33 11.90
N MET A 97 14.58 -0.83 11.39
CA MET A 97 14.46 -2.24 10.98
C MET A 97 15.42 -2.57 9.85
N LEU A 98 15.50 -1.74 8.79
CA LEU A 98 16.47 -1.94 7.70
C LEU A 98 17.92 -2.00 8.20
N ARG A 99 18.26 -1.17 9.20
CA ARG A 99 19.57 -1.25 9.87
C ARG A 99 19.81 -2.58 10.57
N LYS A 100 18.80 -3.14 11.24
CA LYS A 100 18.90 -4.47 11.86
C LYS A 100 19.04 -5.61 10.85
N PHE A 101 18.41 -5.48 9.69
CA PHE A 101 18.56 -6.42 8.57
C PHE A 101 19.94 -6.34 7.88
N LYS A 102 20.90 -5.59 8.45
CA LYS A 102 22.28 -5.42 7.95
C LYS A 102 22.35 -4.90 6.51
N PHE A 103 21.39 -4.07 6.11
CA PHE A 103 21.50 -3.35 4.84
C PHE A 103 22.73 -2.44 4.84
N PRO A 104 23.33 -2.19 3.65
CA PRO A 104 24.46 -1.27 3.54
C PRO A 104 24.13 0.12 4.11
N GLU A 105 25.04 0.70 4.89
CA GLU A 105 24.82 1.99 5.57
C GLU A 105 24.55 3.15 4.60
N TRP A 106 25.13 3.14 3.40
CA TRP A 106 24.85 4.14 2.37
C TRP A 106 23.37 4.11 1.97
N MET A 107 22.76 2.93 1.93
CA MET A 107 21.36 2.77 1.56
C MET A 107 20.43 3.23 2.69
N ILE A 108 20.77 2.90 3.94
CA ILE A 108 20.04 3.38 5.13
C ILE A 108 20.09 4.92 5.21
N LEU A 109 21.25 5.52 4.91
CA LEU A 109 21.40 6.96 4.81
C LEU A 109 20.47 7.54 3.73
N LEU A 110 20.47 6.97 2.52
CA LEU A 110 19.60 7.42 1.43
C LEU A 110 18.12 7.38 1.82
N PHE A 111 17.65 6.29 2.43
CA PHE A 111 16.25 6.18 2.88
C PHE A 111 15.92 7.19 3.98
N THR A 112 16.82 7.38 4.95
CA THR A 112 16.65 8.36 6.03
C THR A 112 16.52 9.77 5.47
N MET A 113 17.40 10.09 4.53
CA MET A 113 17.40 11.38 3.84
C MET A 113 16.13 11.55 3.02
N ALA A 114 15.76 10.58 2.18
CA ALA A 114 14.56 10.64 1.36
C ALA A 114 13.29 10.89 2.19
N ILE A 115 13.10 10.16 3.29
CA ILE A 115 11.94 10.35 4.18
C ILE A 115 11.94 11.74 4.82
N ARG A 116 13.11 12.26 5.23
CA ARG A 116 13.24 13.63 5.78
C ARG A 116 13.06 14.71 4.70
N PHE A 117 13.42 14.44 3.45
CA PHE A 117 13.26 15.36 2.32
C PHE A 117 11.84 15.44 1.79
N LEU A 118 11.03 14.41 2.02
CA LEU A 118 9.68 14.35 1.47
C LEU A 118 8.81 15.55 1.91
N PRO A 119 8.73 15.93 3.20
CA PRO A 119 7.94 17.10 3.62
C PRO A 119 8.47 18.42 3.02
N LEU A 120 9.79 18.60 3.00
CA LEU A 120 10.43 19.78 2.43
C LEU A 120 10.16 19.89 0.92
N THR A 121 10.18 18.77 0.21
CA THR A 121 9.89 18.72 -1.23
C THR A 121 8.44 19.08 -1.50
N ILE A 122 7.49 18.59 -0.70
CA ILE A 122 6.07 18.96 -0.81
C ILE A 122 5.87 20.46 -0.57
N GLN A 123 6.56 21.04 0.42
CA GLN A 123 6.53 22.47 0.69
C GLN A 123 7.14 23.28 -0.47
N ASN A 124 8.25 22.84 -1.04
CA ASN A 124 8.85 23.50 -2.21
C ASN A 124 7.91 23.42 -3.42
N ILE A 125 7.26 22.29 -3.65
CA ILE A 125 6.25 22.13 -4.72
C ILE A 125 5.10 23.12 -4.51
N SER A 126 4.60 23.30 -3.29
CA SER A 126 3.50 24.22 -3.02
C SER A 126 3.90 25.69 -3.22
N ILE A 127 5.11 26.07 -2.80
CA ILE A 127 5.67 27.41 -3.02
C ILE A 127 5.82 27.68 -4.53
N THR A 128 6.47 26.77 -5.27
CA THR A 128 6.66 26.92 -6.72
C THR A 128 5.31 26.96 -7.45
N ARG A 129 4.34 26.14 -7.04
CA ARG A 129 2.98 26.17 -7.61
C ARG A 129 2.29 27.50 -7.37
N ASN A 130 2.38 28.05 -6.16
CA ASN A 130 1.78 29.35 -5.84
C ASN A 130 2.46 30.49 -6.62
N ALA A 131 3.78 30.45 -6.75
CA ALA A 131 4.52 31.43 -7.56
C ALA A 131 4.10 31.38 -9.04
N GLN A 132 3.89 30.20 -9.61
CA GLN A 132 3.42 30.07 -10.99
C GLN A 132 1.97 30.53 -11.18
N LYS A 133 1.09 30.30 -10.20
CA LYS A 133 -0.28 30.83 -10.22
C LYS A 133 -0.32 32.36 -10.25
N ILE A 134 0.63 33.04 -9.60
CA ILE A 134 0.73 34.50 -9.68
C ILE A 134 1.16 34.94 -11.09
N ARG A 135 2.04 34.18 -11.74
CA ARG A 135 2.54 34.49 -13.09
C ARG A 135 1.52 34.22 -14.19
N LYS A 136 0.67 33.20 -14.02
CA LYS A 136 -0.31 32.77 -15.02
C LYS A 136 -1.60 32.27 -14.35
N ASP A 137 -2.73 32.75 -14.84
CA ASP A 137 -4.07 32.37 -14.39
C ASP A 137 -4.44 30.90 -14.74
N LYS A 138 -3.93 30.39 -15.86
CA LYS A 138 -4.10 28.97 -16.28
C LYS A 138 -2.75 28.29 -16.48
N ILE A 139 -2.53 27.19 -15.75
CA ILE A 139 -1.33 26.34 -15.87
C ILE A 139 -1.50 25.42 -17.08
N ARG A 140 -0.64 25.56 -18.09
CA ARG A 140 -0.57 24.66 -19.25
C ARG A 140 0.50 23.59 -19.05
N LEU A 141 0.54 22.57 -19.93
CA LEU A 141 1.56 21.52 -19.89
C LEU A 141 3.00 22.08 -19.90
N ASN A 142 3.26 23.12 -20.68
CA ASN A 142 4.58 23.76 -20.73
C ASN A 142 4.98 24.41 -19.39
N ASP A 143 4.00 24.86 -18.60
CA ASP A 143 4.27 25.44 -17.28
C ASP A 143 4.61 24.37 -16.24
N LEU A 144 4.14 23.14 -16.43
CA LEU A 144 4.54 22.00 -15.60
C LEU A 144 6.01 21.64 -15.82
N LEU A 145 6.51 21.74 -17.06
CA LEU A 145 7.93 21.55 -17.35
C LEU A 145 8.79 22.60 -16.63
N LEU A 146 8.36 23.88 -16.67
CA LEU A 146 9.04 24.97 -15.97
C LEU A 146 9.00 24.78 -14.43
N MET A 147 7.90 24.25 -13.89
CA MET A 147 7.81 23.88 -12.47
C MET A 147 8.78 22.76 -12.11
N LEU A 148 8.86 21.70 -12.93
CA LEU A 148 9.78 20.60 -12.72
C LEU A 148 11.23 21.07 -12.74
N GLU A 149 11.61 21.91 -13.69
CA GLU A 149 12.94 22.51 -13.76
C GLU A 149 13.28 23.25 -12.46
N SER A 150 12.39 24.11 -11.98
CA SER A 150 12.57 24.83 -10.71
C SER A 150 12.71 23.90 -9.50
N ILE A 151 11.90 22.83 -9.44
CA ILE A 151 11.96 21.84 -8.37
C ILE A 151 13.29 21.08 -8.42
N ILE A 152 13.75 20.65 -9.59
CA ILE A 152 15.01 19.93 -9.77
C ILE A 152 16.19 20.80 -9.32
N ILE A 153 16.25 22.07 -9.73
CA ILE A 153 17.31 23.00 -9.31
C ILE A 153 17.31 23.16 -7.79
N THR A 154 16.12 23.28 -7.17
CA THR A 154 15.97 23.42 -5.72
C THR A 154 16.44 22.15 -5.01
N SER A 155 16.01 20.97 -5.47
CA SER A 155 16.42 19.67 -4.93
C SER A 155 17.92 19.42 -5.07
N LEU A 156 18.55 19.80 -6.19
CA LEU A 156 20.00 19.72 -6.39
C LEU A 156 20.77 20.61 -5.42
N ARG A 157 20.31 21.84 -5.20
CA ARG A 157 20.91 22.75 -4.21
C ARG A 157 20.83 22.17 -2.81
N THR A 158 19.66 21.65 -2.44
CA THR A 158 19.46 20.99 -1.14
C THR A 158 20.38 19.77 -1.00
N ALA A 159 20.44 18.90 -2.02
CA ALA A 159 21.33 17.73 -2.00
C ALA A 159 22.81 18.11 -1.83
N LYS A 160 23.29 19.14 -2.54
CA LYS A 160 24.65 19.68 -2.38
C LYS A 160 24.91 20.18 -0.95
N GLN A 161 23.94 20.88 -0.37
CA GLN A 161 24.03 21.36 1.01
C GLN A 161 24.05 20.20 2.03
N MET A 162 23.26 19.14 1.80
CA MET A 162 23.35 17.92 2.62
C MET A 162 24.71 17.26 2.53
N ALA A 163 25.26 17.12 1.34
CA ALA A 163 26.58 16.51 1.13
C ALA A 163 27.64 17.27 1.94
N LEU A 164 27.71 18.59 1.80
CA LEU A 164 28.62 19.44 2.58
C LEU A 164 28.39 19.30 4.09
N THR A 165 27.13 19.21 4.53
CA THR A 165 26.80 19.01 5.95
C THR A 165 27.26 17.64 6.46
N LEU A 166 27.20 16.61 5.63
CA LEU A 166 27.68 15.27 5.96
C LEU A 166 29.21 15.24 6.05
N ASP A 167 29.91 15.95 5.16
CA ASP A 167 31.37 16.07 5.17
C ASP A 167 31.87 16.79 6.43
N VAL A 168 31.23 17.91 6.81
CA VAL A 168 31.55 18.64 8.05
C VAL A 168 31.29 17.79 9.30
N LYS A 169 30.30 16.89 9.25
CA LYS A 169 30.02 15.93 10.33
C LYS A 169 30.88 14.67 10.27
N SER A 170 31.87 14.63 9.38
CA SER A 170 32.76 13.48 9.14
C SER A 170 31.99 12.17 8.92
N PHE A 171 30.86 12.26 8.21
CA PHE A 171 30.04 11.09 7.91
C PHE A 171 30.84 10.10 7.06
N GLY A 172 31.04 8.89 7.56
CA GLY A 172 31.81 7.84 6.87
C GLY A 172 33.20 7.59 7.44
N TYR A 173 33.64 8.38 8.43
CA TYR A 173 34.94 8.18 9.08
C TYR A 173 35.05 6.85 9.86
N SER A 174 34.01 6.45 10.58
CA SER A 174 34.00 5.19 11.36
C SER A 174 33.18 4.08 10.69
N LYS A 175 33.75 2.86 10.66
CA LYS A 175 33.06 1.63 10.24
C LYS A 175 31.98 1.19 11.24
N LYS A 176 32.14 1.48 12.55
CA LYS A 176 31.15 1.15 13.59
C LYS A 176 30.32 2.40 13.91
N ARG A 177 29.04 2.37 13.54
CA ARG A 177 28.06 3.42 13.84
C ARG A 177 27.36 3.12 15.16
N THR A 178 27.27 4.12 16.02
CA THR A 178 26.41 4.06 17.22
C THR A 178 25.01 4.59 16.86
N SER A 179 23.97 3.87 17.25
CA SER A 179 22.58 4.28 17.07
C SER A 179 22.02 4.79 18.39
N MET A 180 21.49 6.02 18.41
CA MET A 180 20.85 6.58 19.60
C MET A 180 19.50 5.92 19.90
N LYS A 181 18.74 5.54 18.85
CA LYS A 181 17.49 4.78 19.00
C LYS A 181 17.78 3.32 18.66
N ASN A 182 17.59 2.44 19.64
CA ASN A 182 17.65 1.00 19.46
C ASN A 182 16.23 0.45 19.54
N ILE A 183 15.84 -0.34 18.54
CA ILE A 183 14.64 -1.16 18.63
C ILE A 183 15.05 -2.40 19.42
N SER A 184 14.38 -2.71 20.52
CA SER A 184 14.51 -3.99 21.23
C SER A 184 13.24 -4.81 21.03
N PHE A 185 13.38 -6.13 20.91
CA PHE A 185 12.22 -7.01 20.89
C PHE A 185 11.64 -7.06 22.29
N LYS A 186 10.36 -6.67 22.43
CA LYS A 186 9.63 -6.84 23.69
C LYS A 186 9.06 -8.25 23.77
N LYS A 187 8.78 -8.73 24.99
CA LYS A 187 8.16 -10.04 25.22
C LYS A 187 6.80 -10.16 24.51
N ASN A 188 6.05 -9.06 24.43
CA ASN A 188 4.78 -8.98 23.70
C ASN A 188 4.97 -9.20 22.18
N ASP A 189 6.05 -8.70 21.60
CA ASP A 189 6.36 -8.87 20.17
C ASP A 189 6.68 -10.35 19.86
N LEU A 190 7.36 -11.02 20.79
CA LEU A 190 7.66 -12.45 20.68
C LEU A 190 6.37 -13.29 20.71
N PHE A 191 5.48 -13.01 21.67
CA PHE A 191 4.20 -13.73 21.78
C PHE A 191 3.34 -13.52 20.53
N PHE A 192 3.24 -12.29 20.04
CA PHE A 192 2.50 -11.96 18.83
C PHE A 192 3.09 -12.66 17.59
N SER A 193 4.42 -12.68 17.47
CA SER A 193 5.11 -13.38 16.38
C SER A 193 4.82 -14.89 16.39
N ILE A 194 4.96 -15.54 17.54
CA ILE A 194 4.68 -16.98 17.69
C ILE A 194 3.21 -17.28 17.36
N PHE A 195 2.28 -16.46 17.87
CA PHE A 195 0.86 -16.61 17.59
C PHE A 195 0.55 -16.50 16.09
N SER A 196 1.15 -15.53 15.40
CA SER A 196 0.97 -15.34 13.96
C SER A 196 1.52 -16.51 13.13
N ILE A 197 2.69 -17.04 13.51
CA ILE A 197 3.33 -18.19 12.85
C ILE A 197 2.49 -19.46 13.06
N SER A 198 1.94 -19.66 14.26
CA SER A 198 1.05 -20.78 14.56
C SER A 198 -0.20 -20.78 13.69
N ILE A 199 -0.86 -19.62 13.54
CA ILE A 199 -2.02 -19.47 12.65
C ILE A 199 -1.65 -19.77 11.20
N PHE A 200 -0.49 -19.29 10.74
CA PHE A 200 -0.04 -19.51 9.37
C PHE A 200 0.21 -21.01 9.10
N ILE A 201 0.87 -21.70 10.02
CA ILE A 201 1.10 -23.16 9.93
C ILE A 201 -0.23 -23.92 9.96
N PHE A 202 -1.13 -23.56 10.88
CA PHE A 202 -2.46 -24.17 10.96
C PHE A 202 -3.25 -24.00 9.65
N SER A 203 -3.19 -22.81 9.04
CA SER A 203 -3.80 -22.55 7.73
C SER A 203 -3.20 -23.40 6.61
N ILE A 204 -1.89 -23.62 6.61
CA ILE A 204 -1.22 -24.49 5.63
C ILE A 204 -1.65 -25.94 5.82
N ILE A 205 -1.71 -26.42 7.06
CA ILE A 205 -2.13 -27.79 7.38
C ILE A 205 -3.57 -28.03 6.90
N LEU A 206 -4.49 -27.11 7.19
CA LEU A 206 -5.87 -27.19 6.68
C LEU A 206 -5.93 -27.18 5.15
N TYR A 207 -5.12 -26.36 4.50
CA TYR A 207 -5.06 -26.32 3.04
C TYR A 207 -4.52 -27.65 2.46
N SER A 208 -3.50 -28.23 3.06
CA SER A 208 -2.93 -29.53 2.63
C SER A 208 -3.84 -30.72 2.94
N GLY A 209 -4.65 -30.64 3.99
CA GLY A 209 -5.58 -31.70 4.40
C GLY A 209 -6.91 -31.69 3.64
N GLY A 210 -7.33 -30.54 3.12
CA GLY A 210 -8.58 -30.37 2.36
C GLY A 210 -8.52 -30.71 0.87
N PHE A 211 -7.38 -31.23 0.39
CA PHE A 211 -7.16 -31.68 -1.00
C PHE A 211 -7.03 -33.22 -1.11
N ARG A 212 -7.75 -33.96 -0.25
CA ARG A 212 -8.01 -35.40 -0.43
C ARG A 212 -9.48 -35.66 -0.56
#